data_AF-A0A2H0AS68-F1
#
_entry.id   AF-A0A2H0AS68-F1
#
_cell.length_a   1.000
_cell.length_b   1.000
_cell.length_c   1.000
_cell.angle_alpha   90.00
_cell.angle_beta   90.00
_cell.angle_gamma   90.00
#
_symmetry.space_group_name_H-M   'P 1'
#
loop_
_entity.id
_entity.type
_entity.pdbx_description
1 polymer ?
#
loop_
_entity_poly.entity_id
_entity_poly.type
_entity_poly.pdbx_seq_one_letter_code
_entity_poly.pdbx_strand_id
1 'polypeptide(L)' 'MAKAEDLGDYYRVPADCRDLNYSCYFSEGAEEFSVAEEYNSHNTERLDVDGMCEMLMKLEIVRKAIHRKGHKEHEGY' A
#
# COMPACT_ATOMS: atom_id res chain seq x y z
N MET A 1 11.73 -9.91 2.91
CA MET A 1 12.02 -8.46 2.95
C MET A 1 13.47 -8.14 3.36
N ALA A 2 14.47 -8.88 2.89
CA ALA A 2 15.79 -8.94 3.52
C ALA A 2 16.66 -7.65 3.46
N LYS A 3 16.18 -6.55 2.89
CA LYS A 3 16.88 -5.25 2.88
C LYS A 3 15.94 -4.03 2.96
N ALA A 4 14.63 -4.21 3.18
CA ALA A 4 13.73 -3.06 3.25
C ALA A 4 13.91 -2.33 4.57
N GLU A 5 14.25 -1.05 4.53
CA GLU A 5 14.36 -0.21 5.73
C GLU A 5 13.01 0.42 6.05
N ASP A 6 12.56 0.25 7.28
CA ASP A 6 11.36 0.89 7.82
C ASP A 6 11.65 2.36 8.16
N LEU A 7 10.93 3.28 7.51
CA LEU A 7 11.00 4.71 7.73
C LEU A 7 9.72 5.25 8.41
N GLY A 8 8.96 4.38 9.07
CA GLY A 8 7.64 4.66 9.64
C GLY A 8 6.56 4.54 8.57
N ASP A 9 6.27 5.65 7.87
CA ASP A 9 5.19 5.69 6.88
C ASP A 9 5.58 5.09 5.51
N TYR A 10 6.86 4.72 5.34
CA TYR A 10 7.41 4.24 4.09
C TYR A 10 8.42 3.12 4.32
N TYR A 11 8.52 2.21 3.36
CA TYR A 11 9.62 1.25 3.29
C TYR A 11 10.58 1.62 2.15
N ARG A 12 11.88 1.56 2.43
CA ARG A 12 12.93 1.76 1.41
C ARG A 12 13.54 0.42 1.01
N VAL A 13 13.35 0.02 -0.25
CA VAL A 13 14.05 -1.14 -0.82
C VAL A 13 15.32 -0.65 -1.52
N PRO A 14 16.53 -0.92 -0.99
CA PRO A 14 17.77 -0.52 -1.63
C PRO A 14 18.02 -1.32 -2.90
N ALA A 15 18.67 -0.70 -3.88
CA ALA A 15 19.08 -1.38 -5.09
C ALA A 15 20.07 -2.51 -4.75
N ASP A 16 19.78 -3.72 -5.20
CA ASP A 16 20.67 -4.85 -4.98
C ASP A 16 21.84 -4.80 -5.98
N CYS A 17 23.05 -5.09 -5.48
CA CYS A 17 24.28 -5.39 -6.24
C CYS A 17 24.56 -4.55 -7.51
N ARG A 18 25.06 -3.33 -7.33
CA ARG A 18 25.43 -2.41 -8.44
C ARG A 18 26.76 -2.76 -9.16
N ASP A 19 27.50 -3.76 -8.68
CA ASP A 19 28.85 -4.09 -9.18
C ASP A 19 28.91 -5.29 -10.15
N LEU A 20 27.79 -5.64 -10.80
CA LEU A 20 27.70 -6.72 -11.80
C LEU A 20 28.20 -8.10 -11.28
N ASN A 21 28.12 -8.32 -9.97
CA ASN A 21 28.66 -9.51 -9.34
C ASN A 21 27.68 -10.68 -9.39
N TYR A 22 27.90 -11.62 -10.31
CA TYR A 22 27.12 -12.85 -10.45
C TYR A 22 27.28 -13.82 -9.26
N SER A 23 28.24 -13.60 -8.36
CA SER A 23 28.42 -14.45 -7.16
C SER A 23 27.20 -14.43 -6.23
N CYS A 24 26.45 -13.32 -6.21
CA CYS A 24 25.24 -13.15 -5.41
C CYS A 24 24.10 -14.11 -5.78
N TYR A 25 24.19 -14.77 -6.94
CA TYR A 25 23.18 -15.72 -7.42
C TYR A 25 23.69 -17.17 -7.49
N PHE A 26 24.98 -17.43 -7.24
CA PHE A 26 25.59 -18.74 -7.55
C PHE A 26 26.49 -19.35 -6.48
N SER A 27 26.80 -18.68 -5.36
CA SER A 27 27.58 -19.28 -4.27
C SER A 27 26.80 -19.26 -2.97
N GLU A 28 26.38 -20.45 -2.55
CA GLU A 28 25.84 -20.80 -1.22
C GLU A 28 24.63 -19.98 -0.77
N GLY A 29 23.45 -20.57 -0.95
CA GLY A 29 22.18 -20.00 -0.52
C GLY A 29 22.26 -19.56 0.94
N ALA A 30 22.08 -18.26 1.17
CA ALA A 30 21.91 -17.73 2.51
C ALA A 30 20.62 -18.32 3.09
N GLU A 31 20.71 -19.33 3.96
CA GLU A 31 19.56 -19.92 4.66
C GLU A 31 18.73 -18.88 5.46
N GLU A 32 19.23 -17.66 5.63
CA GLU A 32 18.48 -16.53 6.22
C GLU A 32 17.34 -15.97 5.35
N PHE A 33 17.13 -16.47 4.13
CA PHE A 33 16.06 -15.99 3.24
C PHE A 33 14.62 -16.32 3.71
N SER A 34 14.42 -17.12 4.77
CA SER A 34 13.14 -17.82 4.97
C SER A 34 12.16 -17.28 6.03
N VAL A 35 12.39 -16.13 6.69
CA VAL A 35 11.55 -15.76 7.86
C VAL A 35 10.84 -14.40 7.77
N ALA A 36 11.12 -13.60 6.75
CA ALA A 36 10.42 -12.32 6.59
C ALA A 36 9.11 -12.50 5.81
N GLU A 37 7.96 -12.44 6.51
CA GLU A 37 6.63 -12.45 5.88
C GLU A 37 6.53 -11.33 4.82
N GLU A 38 5.90 -11.62 3.70
CA GLU A 38 5.67 -10.65 2.63
C GLU A 38 4.58 -9.65 3.01
N TYR A 39 4.79 -8.35 2.79
CA TYR A 39 3.74 -7.34 3.02
C TYR A 39 2.85 -7.23 1.80
N ASN A 40 1.56 -7.43 1.99
CA ASN A 40 0.55 -7.41 0.94
C ASN A 40 -0.78 -6.85 1.47
N SER A 41 -1.78 -6.71 0.60
CA SER A 41 -3.09 -6.17 0.97
C SER A 41 -3.89 -7.09 1.91
N HIS A 42 -3.50 -8.36 2.08
CA HIS A 42 -4.18 -9.30 2.97
C HIS A 42 -3.70 -9.21 4.42
N ASN A 43 -2.46 -8.79 4.66
CA ASN A 43 -1.90 -8.68 6.01
C ASN A 43 -1.66 -7.25 6.50
N THR A 44 -2.03 -6.24 5.70
CA THR A 44 -2.13 -4.85 6.17
C THR A 44 -3.41 -4.61 6.98
N GLU A 45 -3.51 -3.44 7.61
CA GLU A 45 -4.73 -3.02 8.29
C GLU A 45 -5.89 -2.92 7.29
N ARG A 46 -6.96 -3.67 7.56
CA ARG A 46 -8.16 -3.69 6.72
C ARG A 46 -9.23 -2.81 7.35
N LEU A 47 -9.49 -1.67 6.70
CA LEU A 47 -10.59 -0.79 7.09
C LEU A 47 -11.93 -1.52 6.99
N ASP A 48 -12.80 -1.27 7.96
CA ASP A 48 -14.21 -1.65 7.93
C ASP A 48 -15.02 -0.66 7.07
N VAL A 49 -16.34 -0.83 7.04
CA VAL A 49 -17.23 0.02 6.24
C VAL A 49 -17.15 1.47 6.69
N ASP A 50 -17.12 1.73 8.00
CA ASP A 50 -17.10 3.08 8.55
C ASP A 50 -15.77 3.77 8.28
N GLY A 51 -14.64 3.10 8.54
CA GLY A 51 -13.30 3.60 8.23
C GLY A 51 -13.09 3.85 6.73
N MET A 52 -13.67 3.01 5.86
CA MET A 52 -13.67 3.25 4.42
C MET A 52 -14.46 4.50 4.05
N CYS A 53 -15.64 4.70 4.65
CA CYS A 53 -16.45 5.89 4.42
C CYS A 53 -15.71 7.17 4.84
N GLU A 54 -15.08 7.17 6.01
CA GLU A 54 -14.27 8.30 6.48
C GLU A 54 -13.09 8.60 5.56
N MET A 55 -12.39 7.56 5.08
CA MET A 55 -11.27 7.73 4.14
C MET A 55 -11.74 8.34 2.82
N LEU A 56 -12.84 7.83 2.25
CA LEU A 56 -13.41 8.35 1.00
C LEU A 56 -13.89 9.80 1.14
N MET A 57 -14.42 10.18 2.30
CA MET A 57 -14.86 11.56 2.56
C MET A 57 -13.72 12.57 2.60
N LYS A 58 -12.45 12.13 2.73
CA LYS A 58 -11.27 13.03 2.59
C LYS A 58 -11.09 13.52 1.15
N LEU A 59 -11.63 12.81 0.16
CA LEU A 59 -11.51 13.16 -1.26
C LEU A 59 -12.55 14.20 -1.68
N GLU A 60 -12.10 15.32 -2.23
CA GLU A 60 -12.99 16.40 -2.69
C GLU A 60 -13.97 15.94 -3.78
N ILE A 61 -13.52 15.07 -4.68
CA ILE A 61 -14.35 14.51 -5.76
C ILE A 61 -15.53 13.70 -5.21
N VAL A 62 -15.32 12.96 -4.12
CA VAL A 62 -16.36 12.17 -3.46
C VAL A 62 -17.39 13.10 -2.82
N ARG A 63 -16.92 14.10 -2.05
CA ARG A 63 -17.81 15.11 -1.44
C ARG A 63 -18.65 15.84 -2.49
N LYS A 64 -18.04 16.28 -3.60
CA LYS A 64 -18.74 16.93 -4.71
C LYS A 64 -19.79 16.02 -5.36
N ALA A 65 -19.46 14.74 -5.57
CA ALA A 65 -20.39 13.79 -6.18
C ALA A 65 -21.63 13.54 -5.30
N ILE A 66 -21.45 13.46 -3.99
CA ILE A 66 -22.55 13.29 -3.02
C ILE A 66 -23.45 14.54 -3.00
N HIS A 67 -22.88 15.74 -2.90
CA HIS A 67 -23.67 16.98 -2.94
C HIS A 67 -24.40 17.17 -4.28
N ARG A 68 -23.77 16.80 -5.40
CA ARG A 68 -24.42 16.86 -6.72
C ARG A 68 -25.61 15.91 -6.84
N LYS A 69 -25.57 14.73 -6.20
CA LYS A 69 -26.73 13.82 -6.12
C LYS A 69 -27.87 14.43 -5.30
N GLY A 70 -27.58 15.05 -4.16
CA GLY A 70 -28.59 15.69 -3.31
C GLY A 70 -29.36 16.83 -3.99
N HIS A 71 -28.76 17.53 -4.97
CA HIS A 71 -29.44 18.57 -5.74
C HIS A 71 -30.36 18.02 -6.86
N LYS A 72 -30.15 16.79 -7.34
CA LYS A 72 -30.97 16.22 -8.42
C LYS A 72 -32.27 15.58 -7.94
N GLU A 73 -32.42 15.34 -6.65
CA GLU A 73 -33.64 14.74 -6.08
C GLU A 73 -34.73 15.76 -5.74
N HIS A 74 -34.43 17.08 -5.80
CA HIS A 74 -35.36 18.15 -5.45
C HIS A 74 -35.97 18.93 -6.63
N GLU A 75 -35.60 18.64 -7.88
CA GLU A 75 -36.19 19.27 -9.08
C GLU A 75 -37.18 18.33 -9.81
N GLY A 76 -38.15 17.81 -9.06
CA GLY A 76 -39.17 16.92 -9.60
C GLY A 76 -40.51 17.08 -8.90
N TYR A 77 -41.15 18.24 -9.05
CA TYR A 77 -42.60 18.45 -8.98
C TYR A 77 -42.98 19.64 -9.86
#